data_AF-A0A8E2LGD0-F1
#
_entry.id   AF-A0A8E2LGD0-F1
#
_cell.length_a   1.000
_cell.length_b   1.000
_cell.length_c   1.000
_cell.angle_alpha   90.00
_cell.angle_beta   90.00
_cell.angle_gamma   90.00
#
_symmetry.space_group_name_H-M   'P 1'
#
loop_
_entity.id
_entity.type
_entity.pdbx_description
1 polymer ?
#
loop_
_entity_poly.entity_id
_entity_poly.type
_entity_poly.pdbx_seq_one_letter_code
_entity_poly.pdbx_strand_id
1 'polypeptide(L)'
;MVIAERMMDIEDDVIQAWEKKVVPEYDVFYFPTLEEVKKYMPEHTLVIPREEFSKHNSYQTIDMINSYEMWQISKEANYVCVVPEDLFPMIDRRKQQAILNTQQAFCRGLIFDWELIEPLFQSQSYMMQKEIEGIIEPYILQNQRRYLAFQRQMWTRLPGSFKRELLIQLAELYTTNSTPMNMEVQKVVNQFQHIIPYFNRFSKENGPNCCGSVSCSNRKSTKMPMAD
;
A
#
# COMPACT_ATOMS: atom_id res chain seq x y z
N MET A 1 7.64 18.52 -32.41
CA MET A 1 7.18 17.16 -32.08
C MET A 1 7.97 16.71 -30.86
N VAL A 2 7.44 16.91 -29.65
CA VAL A 2 8.12 16.49 -28.43
C VAL A 2 7.74 15.03 -28.22
N ILE A 3 8.69 14.13 -28.45
CA ILE A 3 8.56 12.71 -28.10
C ILE A 3 8.53 12.69 -26.57
N ALA A 4 7.33 12.50 -26.01
CA ALA A 4 7.16 12.35 -24.57
C ALA A 4 7.47 10.91 -24.15
N GLU A 5 8.70 10.46 -24.40
CA GLU A 5 9.31 9.40 -23.60
C GLU A 5 9.98 10.06 -22.41
N ARG A 6 9.17 10.64 -21.52
CA ARG A 6 9.67 10.90 -20.18
C ARG A 6 9.47 9.61 -19.41
N MET A 7 10.54 8.82 -19.30
CA MET A 7 10.68 7.86 -18.22
C MET A 7 10.30 8.56 -16.91
N MET A 8 9.59 7.86 -16.05
CA MET A 8 9.03 8.39 -14.81
C MET A 8 10.16 8.87 -13.89
N ASP A 9 10.55 10.15 -13.98
CA ASP A 9 11.56 10.74 -13.10
C ASP A 9 10.92 11.06 -11.76
N ILE A 10 11.00 10.11 -10.83
CA ILE A 10 10.63 10.34 -9.43
C ILE A 10 11.86 10.89 -8.71
N GLU A 11 11.74 12.13 -8.20
CA GLU A 11 12.81 12.80 -7.46
C GLU A 11 13.18 11.99 -6.19
N ASP A 12 14.46 11.92 -5.85
CA ASP A 12 14.97 11.10 -4.74
C ASP A 12 14.32 11.44 -3.40
N ASP A 13 14.04 12.72 -3.17
CA ASP A 13 13.41 13.21 -1.95
C ASP A 13 11.92 12.82 -1.85
N VAL A 14 11.25 12.57 -2.99
CA VAL A 14 9.90 12.00 -3.05
C VAL A 14 9.93 10.54 -2.63
N ILE A 15 10.87 9.75 -3.17
CA ILE A 15 11.03 8.34 -2.76
C ILE A 15 11.34 8.24 -1.26
N GLN A 16 12.23 9.08 -0.74
CA GLN A 16 12.55 9.11 0.69
C GLN A 16 11.35 9.49 1.56
N ALA A 17 10.48 10.38 1.07
CA ALA A 17 9.25 10.73 1.77
C ALA A 17 8.26 9.55 1.76
N TRP A 18 8.11 8.87 0.63
CA TRP A 18 7.25 7.69 0.50
C TRP A 18 7.73 6.52 1.34
N GLU A 19 9.03 6.28 1.42
CA GLU A 19 9.61 5.23 2.26
C GLU A 19 9.15 5.35 3.72
N LYS A 20 8.96 6.59 4.20
CA LYS A 20 8.52 6.87 5.57
C LYS A 20 7.01 6.70 5.77
N LYS A 21 6.20 6.88 4.72
CA LYS A 21 4.73 7.01 4.82
C LYS A 21 3.94 5.84 4.27
N VAL A 22 4.52 5.07 3.34
CA VAL A 22 3.82 3.98 2.63
C VAL A 22 3.37 2.85 3.56
N VAL A 23 4.15 2.57 4.60
CA VAL A 23 3.78 1.64 5.68
C VAL A 23 3.73 2.44 6.99
N PRO A 24 2.54 2.64 7.57
CA PRO A 24 2.37 3.39 8.81
C PRO A 24 3.19 2.87 9.98
N GLU A 25 3.45 3.71 10.97
CA GLU A 25 4.30 3.39 12.14
C GLU A 25 3.72 2.31 13.08
N TYR A 26 2.46 1.96 12.88
CA TYR A 26 1.77 0.90 13.62
C TYR A 26 0.92 0.08 12.66
N ASP A 27 0.74 -1.19 13.02
CA ASP A 27 -0.02 -2.14 12.24
C ASP A 27 -1.49 -2.11 12.65
N VAL A 28 -2.38 -2.25 11.66
CA VAL A 28 -3.83 -2.29 11.88
C VAL A 28 -4.38 -3.61 11.37
N PHE A 29 -5.03 -4.34 12.27
CA PHE A 29 -5.65 -5.63 12.00
C PHE A 29 -7.15 -5.57 12.25
N TYR A 30 -7.93 -6.06 11.30
CA TYR A 30 -9.38 -6.11 11.32
C TYR A 30 -9.85 -7.54 11.62
N PHE A 31 -10.92 -7.64 12.41
CA PHE A 31 -11.52 -8.90 12.85
C PHE A 31 -13.05 -8.84 12.81
N PRO A 32 -13.73 -9.96 12.53
CA PRO A 32 -15.19 -10.02 12.51
C PRO A 32 -15.80 -10.03 13.91
N THR A 33 -15.12 -10.64 14.90
CA THR A 33 -15.65 -10.81 16.26
C THR A 33 -14.56 -10.61 17.32
N LEU A 34 -14.97 -10.26 18.55
CA LEU A 34 -14.07 -10.21 19.70
C LEU A 34 -13.47 -11.58 20.05
N GLU A 35 -14.16 -12.67 19.74
CA GLU A 35 -13.66 -14.04 19.98
C GLU A 35 -12.46 -14.34 19.09
N GLU A 36 -12.49 -13.91 17.83
CA GLU A 36 -11.31 -14.04 16.96
C GLU A 36 -10.14 -13.20 17.44
N VAL A 37 -10.40 -11.98 17.93
CA VAL A 37 -9.35 -11.15 18.53
C VAL A 37 -8.70 -11.88 19.70
N LYS A 38 -9.49 -12.40 20.65
CA LYS A 38 -8.97 -13.14 21.81
C LYS A 38 -8.25 -14.43 21.42
N LYS A 39 -8.65 -15.07 20.32
CA LYS A 39 -8.02 -16.29 19.82
C LYS A 39 -6.63 -16.03 19.24
N TYR A 40 -6.46 -14.93 18.49
CA TYR A 40 -5.27 -14.68 17.69
C TYR A 40 -4.31 -13.65 18.28
N MET A 41 -4.83 -12.62 18.94
CA MET A 41 -4.01 -11.54 19.50
C MET A 41 -3.55 -11.84 20.93
N PRO A 42 -2.38 -11.32 21.35
CA PRO A 42 -1.95 -11.39 22.74
C PRO A 42 -2.96 -10.75 23.70
N GLU A 43 -2.96 -11.23 24.95
CA GLU A 43 -3.73 -10.61 26.02
C GLU A 43 -3.34 -9.13 26.17
N HIS A 44 -4.33 -8.28 26.48
CA HIS A 44 -4.18 -6.82 26.58
C HIS A 44 -3.92 -6.05 25.28
N THR A 45 -4.05 -6.68 24.11
CA THR A 45 -4.11 -5.94 22.84
C THR A 45 -5.26 -4.93 22.88
N LEU A 46 -5.00 -3.69 22.46
CA LEU A 46 -6.05 -2.67 22.33
C LEU A 46 -7.02 -3.06 21.21
N VAL A 47 -8.29 -3.24 21.56
CA VAL A 47 -9.35 -3.58 20.63
C VAL A 47 -10.36 -2.44 20.59
N ILE A 48 -10.64 -1.96 19.38
CA ILE A 48 -11.53 -0.82 19.13
C ILE A 48 -12.66 -1.30 18.20
N PRO A 49 -13.93 -1.02 18.51
CA PRO A 49 -15.01 -1.21 17.55
C PRO A 49 -14.77 -0.40 16.28
N ARG A 50 -15.03 -0.96 15.09
CA ARG A 50 -14.77 -0.26 13.82
C ARG A 50 -15.48 1.08 13.72
N GLU A 51 -16.70 1.19 14.24
CA GLU A 51 -17.47 2.43 14.25
C GLU A 51 -16.83 3.54 15.10
N GLU A 52 -16.09 3.18 16.14
CA GLU A 52 -15.33 4.11 16.97
C GLU A 52 -14.00 4.46 16.30
N PHE A 53 -13.30 3.44 15.79
CA PHE A 53 -12.05 3.60 15.04
C PHE A 53 -12.20 4.56 13.86
N SER A 54 -13.31 4.49 13.12
CA SER A 54 -13.59 5.34 11.96
C SER A 54 -13.86 6.81 12.31
N LYS A 55 -14.17 7.11 13.57
CA LYS A 55 -14.45 8.48 14.06
C LYS A 55 -13.25 9.11 14.76
N HIS A 56 -12.23 8.33 15.07
CA HIS A 56 -11.08 8.81 15.84
C HIS A 56 -10.07 9.51 14.93
N ASN A 57 -9.84 10.80 15.16
CA ASN A 57 -8.99 11.65 14.29
C ASN A 57 -7.58 11.10 14.07
N SER A 58 -6.98 10.45 15.09
CA SER A 58 -5.62 9.87 14.96
C SER A 58 -5.52 8.73 13.94
N TYR A 59 -6.64 8.09 13.58
CA TYR A 59 -6.66 6.98 12.62
C TYR A 59 -7.25 7.38 11.25
N GLN A 60 -7.74 8.61 11.12
CA GLN A 60 -8.31 9.16 9.90
C GLN A 60 -7.32 10.07 9.14
N THR A 61 -6.00 9.85 9.33
CA THR A 61 -5.00 10.54 8.52
C THR A 61 -5.04 10.02 7.09
N ILE A 62 -4.71 10.87 6.12
CA ILE A 62 -4.69 10.47 4.69
C ILE A 62 -3.70 9.32 4.48
N ASP A 63 -2.55 9.35 5.16
CA ASP A 63 -1.55 8.29 5.10
C ASP A 63 -2.13 6.93 5.55
N MET A 64 -2.86 6.91 6.66
CA MET A 64 -3.49 5.70 7.19
C MET A 64 -4.58 5.17 6.25
N ILE A 65 -5.47 6.07 5.82
CA ILE A 65 -6.61 5.74 4.97
C ILE A 65 -6.11 5.15 3.63
N ASN A 66 -5.08 5.77 3.05
CA ASN A 66 -4.51 5.33 1.77
C ASN A 66 -3.71 4.04 1.90
N SER A 67 -2.84 3.92 2.90
CA SER A 67 -1.96 2.75 3.04
C SER A 67 -2.78 1.47 3.22
N TYR A 68 -3.76 1.49 4.12
CA TYR A 68 -4.62 0.33 4.37
C TYR A 68 -5.84 0.26 3.45
N GLU A 69 -5.97 1.19 2.49
CA GLU A 69 -7.10 1.32 1.58
C GLU A 69 -8.44 1.16 2.31
N MET A 70 -8.64 1.94 3.38
CA MET A 70 -9.73 1.72 4.36
C MET A 70 -11.13 1.72 3.75
N TRP A 71 -11.31 2.33 2.57
CA TRP A 71 -12.55 2.34 1.80
C TRP A 71 -12.88 1.00 1.14
N GLN A 72 -11.91 0.09 0.96
CA GLN A 72 -12.12 -1.24 0.37
C GLN A 72 -12.44 -2.31 1.42
N ILE A 73 -12.21 -2.02 2.70
CA ILE A 73 -12.26 -3.03 3.76
C ILE A 73 -13.68 -3.58 3.93
N SER A 74 -13.81 -4.90 3.85
CA SER A 74 -15.08 -5.64 3.97
C SER A 74 -15.92 -5.16 5.14
N LYS A 75 -17.25 -5.02 4.94
CA LYS A 75 -18.20 -4.63 5.99
C LYS A 75 -18.28 -5.64 7.15
N GLU A 76 -17.79 -6.86 6.95
CA GLU A 76 -17.76 -7.91 7.98
C GLU A 76 -16.69 -7.66 9.05
N ALA A 77 -15.72 -6.77 8.79
CA ALA A 77 -14.76 -6.34 9.79
C ALA A 77 -15.43 -5.42 10.81
N ASN A 78 -15.63 -5.90 12.05
CA ASN A 78 -16.33 -5.18 13.12
C ASN A 78 -15.40 -4.64 14.20
N TYR A 79 -14.23 -5.25 14.37
CA TYR A 79 -13.25 -4.89 15.39
C TYR A 79 -11.89 -4.61 14.76
N VAL A 80 -11.16 -3.69 15.38
CA VAL A 80 -9.85 -3.22 14.92
C VAL A 80 -8.86 -3.32 16.06
N CYS A 81 -7.72 -3.93 15.82
CA CYS A 81 -6.56 -3.90 16.70
C CYS A 81 -5.50 -2.98 16.11
N VAL A 82 -5.04 -2.03 16.90
CA VAL A 82 -3.93 -1.14 16.56
C VAL A 82 -2.74 -1.59 17.38
N VAL A 83 -1.65 -1.98 16.74
CA VAL A 83 -0.54 -2.63 17.42
C VAL A 83 0.81 -2.04 17.04
N PRO A 84 1.77 -1.96 17.98
CA PRO A 84 3.12 -1.52 17.67
C PRO A 84 3.83 -2.53 16.77
N GLU A 85 4.84 -2.08 16.03
CA GLU A 85 5.57 -2.90 15.04
C GLU A 85 6.14 -4.20 15.62
N ASP A 86 6.51 -4.20 16.91
CA ASP A 86 7.11 -5.35 17.57
C ASP A 86 6.11 -6.44 17.98
N LEU A 87 4.80 -6.13 18.02
CA LEU A 87 3.81 -7.07 18.56
C LEU A 87 3.52 -8.23 17.60
N PHE A 88 3.28 -7.94 16.32
CA PHE A 88 2.96 -8.99 15.34
C PHE A 88 4.06 -10.08 15.25
N PRO A 89 5.37 -9.75 15.19
CA PRO A 89 6.47 -10.71 15.23
C PRO A 89 6.49 -11.62 16.46
N MET A 90 5.96 -11.19 17.60
CA MET A 90 5.89 -11.99 18.84
C MET A 90 4.75 -13.01 18.85
N ILE A 91 3.76 -12.85 17.95
CA ILE A 91 2.65 -13.79 17.81
C ILE A 91 3.17 -15.10 17.21
N ASP A 92 2.61 -16.24 17.62
CA ASP A 92 3.01 -17.52 17.03
C ASP A 92 2.68 -17.56 15.53
N ARG A 93 3.52 -18.26 14.78
CA ARG A 93 3.46 -18.31 13.31
C ARG A 93 2.10 -18.75 12.77
N ARG A 94 1.40 -19.66 13.47
CA ARG A 94 0.08 -20.13 13.03
C ARG A 94 -0.98 -19.05 13.19
N LYS A 95 -0.95 -18.31 14.29
CA LYS A 95 -1.83 -17.16 14.53
C LYS A 95 -1.49 -15.99 13.60
N GLN A 96 -0.22 -15.69 13.36
CA GLN A 96 0.21 -14.69 12.37
C GLN A 96 -0.43 -14.97 11.01
N GLN A 97 -0.30 -16.20 10.52
CA GLN A 97 -0.89 -16.60 9.25
C GLN A 97 -2.42 -16.50 9.27
N ALA A 98 -3.09 -16.89 10.35
CA ALA A 98 -4.53 -16.72 10.48
C ALA A 98 -4.94 -15.24 10.42
N ILE A 99 -4.23 -14.35 11.12
CA ILE A 99 -4.47 -12.90 11.10
C ILE A 99 -4.33 -12.36 9.69
N LEU A 100 -3.23 -12.66 9.02
CA LEU A 100 -2.95 -12.17 7.66
C LEU A 100 -3.97 -12.71 6.64
N ASN A 101 -4.41 -13.96 6.79
CA ASN A 101 -5.48 -14.54 5.97
C ASN A 101 -6.80 -13.79 6.16
N THR A 102 -7.17 -13.46 7.41
CA THR A 102 -8.33 -12.60 7.69
C THR A 102 -8.18 -11.23 7.05
N GLN A 103 -6.99 -10.63 7.11
CA GLN A 103 -6.74 -9.31 6.49
C GLN A 103 -6.89 -9.35 4.98
N GLN A 104 -6.40 -10.41 4.35
CA GLN A 104 -6.54 -10.63 2.91
C GLN A 104 -8.01 -10.80 2.53
N ALA A 105 -8.77 -11.61 3.27
CA ALA A 105 -10.19 -11.82 3.04
C ALA A 105 -11.02 -10.53 3.17
N PHE A 106 -10.56 -9.60 4.02
CA PHE A 106 -11.18 -8.29 4.17
C PHE A 106 -10.71 -7.24 3.17
N CYS A 107 -9.87 -7.59 2.19
CA CYS A 107 -9.31 -6.66 1.21
C CYS A 107 -8.61 -5.46 1.88
N ARG A 108 -7.94 -5.70 3.02
CA ARG A 108 -7.11 -4.67 3.64
C ARG A 108 -5.91 -4.39 2.73
N GLY A 109 -5.62 -3.10 2.52
CA GLY A 109 -4.43 -2.66 1.79
C GLY A 109 -3.12 -3.18 2.41
N LEU A 110 -2.01 -2.92 1.72
CA LEU A 110 -0.68 -3.47 2.05
C LEU A 110 -0.61 -5.01 1.99
N ILE A 111 -1.40 -5.64 1.12
CA ILE A 111 -1.28 -7.06 0.80
C ILE A 111 -1.19 -7.18 -0.71
N PHE A 112 0.00 -7.49 -1.21
CA PHE A 112 0.29 -7.51 -2.64
C PHE A 112 0.43 -8.93 -3.15
N ASP A 113 -0.02 -9.16 -4.38
CA ASP A 113 0.23 -10.42 -5.08
C ASP A 113 1.74 -10.58 -5.28
N TRP A 114 2.25 -11.79 -5.05
CA TRP A 114 3.66 -12.09 -5.24
C TRP A 114 4.11 -11.87 -6.67
N GLU A 115 3.23 -12.01 -7.66
CA GLU A 115 3.54 -11.73 -9.07
C GLU A 115 4.07 -10.29 -9.30
N LEU A 116 3.66 -9.34 -8.45
CA LEU A 116 4.15 -7.96 -8.49
C LEU A 116 5.57 -7.85 -7.91
N ILE A 117 5.87 -8.62 -6.87
CA ILE A 117 7.11 -8.52 -6.08
C ILE A 117 8.21 -9.44 -6.63
N GLU A 118 7.83 -10.56 -7.24
CA GLU A 118 8.74 -11.60 -7.69
C GLU A 118 9.80 -11.10 -8.68
N PRO A 119 9.47 -10.32 -9.73
CA PRO A 119 10.48 -9.84 -10.66
C PRO A 119 11.55 -9.00 -9.96
N LEU A 120 11.12 -8.17 -9.01
CA LEU A 120 12.01 -7.36 -8.19
C LEU A 120 12.87 -8.19 -7.24
N PHE A 121 12.30 -9.22 -6.63
CA PHE A 121 13.03 -10.12 -5.76
C PHE A 121 14.10 -10.91 -6.54
N GLN A 122 13.75 -11.41 -7.72
CA GLN A 122 14.65 -12.20 -8.58
C GLN A 122 15.76 -11.36 -9.22
N SER A 123 15.57 -10.05 -9.39
CA SER A 123 16.62 -9.15 -9.91
C SER A 123 17.74 -8.88 -8.90
N GLN A 124 17.52 -9.16 -7.61
CA GLN A 124 18.52 -8.93 -6.57
C GLN A 124 19.65 -9.96 -6.62
N SER A 125 20.81 -9.61 -6.07
CA SER A 125 21.92 -10.56 -5.89
C SER A 125 21.53 -11.71 -4.94
N TYR A 126 22.14 -12.89 -5.11
CA TYR A 126 21.86 -14.06 -4.27
C TYR A 126 21.96 -13.79 -2.75
N MET A 127 22.96 -13.00 -2.32
CA MET A 127 23.11 -12.66 -0.90
C MET A 127 21.96 -11.77 -0.40
N MET A 128 21.55 -10.79 -1.22
CA MET A 128 20.44 -9.91 -0.90
C MET A 128 19.10 -10.66 -0.92
N GLN A 129 18.91 -11.62 -1.83
CA GLN A 129 17.73 -12.47 -1.85
C GLN A 129 17.58 -13.25 -0.54
N LYS A 130 18.66 -13.85 -0.01
CA LYS A 130 18.63 -14.55 1.27
C LYS A 130 18.29 -13.65 2.45
N GLU A 131 18.86 -12.45 2.46
CA GLU A 131 18.57 -11.46 3.50
C GLU A 131 17.09 -11.06 3.48
N ILE A 132 16.57 -10.71 2.30
CA ILE A 132 15.17 -10.33 2.10
C ILE A 132 14.25 -11.50 2.45
N GLU A 133 14.55 -12.71 1.99
CA GLU A 133 13.77 -13.92 2.27
C GLU A 133 13.60 -14.13 3.78
N GLY A 134 14.68 -14.01 4.55
CA GLY A 134 14.62 -14.12 6.02
C GLY A 134 13.77 -13.03 6.70
N ILE A 135 13.55 -11.89 6.04
CA ILE A 135 12.69 -10.81 6.54
C ILE A 135 11.22 -11.05 6.16
N ILE A 136 10.96 -11.45 4.90
CA ILE A 136 9.59 -11.52 4.36
C ILE A 136 8.87 -12.84 4.65
N GLU A 137 9.60 -13.92 4.94
CA GLU A 137 9.05 -15.27 5.11
C GLU A 137 7.85 -15.36 6.07
N PRO A 138 7.86 -14.70 7.25
CA PRO A 138 6.73 -14.74 8.18
C PRO A 138 5.46 -14.06 7.63
N TYR A 139 5.62 -13.20 6.64
CA TYR A 139 4.57 -12.32 6.09
C TYR A 139 4.03 -12.82 4.74
N ILE A 140 4.57 -13.95 4.24
CA ILE A 140 4.09 -14.59 3.04
C ILE A 140 2.85 -15.41 3.37
N LEU A 141 1.79 -15.18 2.61
CA LEU A 141 0.56 -15.95 2.61
C LEU A 141 0.62 -16.97 1.47
N GLN A 142 0.58 -18.25 1.81
CA GLN A 142 0.51 -19.34 0.83
C GLN A 142 -0.91 -19.92 0.82
N ASN A 143 -1.77 -19.33 -0.01
CA ASN A 143 -3.11 -19.85 -0.29
C ASN A 143 -3.15 -20.36 -1.74
N GLN A 144 -4.25 -20.12 -2.47
CA GLN A 144 -4.35 -20.43 -3.91
C GLN A 144 -3.32 -19.64 -4.75
N ARG A 145 -2.94 -18.46 -4.28
CA ARG A 145 -1.86 -17.63 -4.79
C ARG A 145 -0.97 -17.19 -3.64
N ARG A 146 0.25 -16.76 -3.97
CA ARG A 146 1.22 -16.25 -3.01
C ARG A 146 1.01 -14.74 -2.86
N TYR A 147 0.89 -14.27 -1.62
CA TYR A 147 0.81 -12.83 -1.32
C TYR A 147 1.88 -12.46 -0.31
N LEU A 148 2.27 -11.19 -0.31
CA LEU A 148 3.13 -10.60 0.70
C LEU A 148 2.38 -9.49 1.43
N ALA A 149 2.18 -9.66 2.73
CA ALA A 149 1.56 -8.65 3.57
C ALA A 149 2.63 -7.70 4.15
N PHE A 150 2.51 -6.41 3.91
CA PHE A 150 3.43 -5.45 4.49
C PHE A 150 2.95 -5.09 5.89
N GLN A 151 3.88 -5.18 6.83
CA GLN A 151 3.76 -4.78 8.21
C GLN A 151 4.96 -3.90 8.54
N ARG A 152 4.81 -3.03 9.53
CA ARG A 152 5.81 -2.00 9.82
C ARG A 152 7.19 -2.59 10.10
N GLN A 153 7.28 -3.63 10.93
CA GLN A 153 8.57 -4.24 11.27
C GLN A 153 9.26 -4.88 10.06
N MET A 154 8.49 -5.53 9.18
CA MET A 154 8.99 -6.09 7.93
C MET A 154 9.57 -4.97 7.07
N TRP A 155 8.77 -3.91 6.87
CA TRP A 155 9.15 -2.76 6.07
C TRP A 155 10.41 -2.11 6.60
N THR A 156 10.53 -1.80 7.90
CA THR A 156 11.70 -1.13 8.46
C THR A 156 13.00 -1.90 8.22
N ARG A 157 12.94 -3.24 8.23
CA ARG A 157 14.09 -4.13 8.05
C ARG A 157 14.51 -4.36 6.60
N LEU A 158 13.65 -4.07 5.62
CA LEU A 158 14.00 -4.26 4.21
C LEU A 158 15.18 -3.35 3.79
N PRO A 159 16.06 -3.81 2.89
CA PRO A 159 17.11 -2.96 2.32
C PRO A 159 16.54 -1.73 1.61
N GLY A 160 17.16 -0.56 1.78
CA GLY A 160 16.69 0.70 1.19
C GLY A 160 16.64 0.68 -0.35
N SER A 161 17.59 -0.01 -1.00
CA SER A 161 17.59 -0.19 -2.46
C SER A 161 16.35 -0.97 -2.93
N PHE A 162 16.00 -2.04 -2.21
CA PHE A 162 14.83 -2.84 -2.52
C PHE A 162 13.52 -2.06 -2.32
N LYS A 163 13.40 -1.31 -1.21
CA LYS A 163 12.24 -0.44 -0.96
C LYS A 163 12.05 0.60 -2.06
N ARG A 164 13.14 1.21 -2.53
CA ARG A 164 13.11 2.21 -3.60
C ARG A 164 12.56 1.62 -4.89
N GLU A 165 13.10 0.50 -5.34
CA GLU A 165 12.67 -0.16 -6.57
C GLU A 165 11.21 -0.62 -6.48
N LEU A 166 10.80 -1.13 -5.31
CA LEU A 166 9.41 -1.50 -5.03
C LEU A 166 8.46 -0.31 -5.08
N LEU A 167 8.84 0.83 -4.51
CA LEU A 167 8.04 2.06 -4.56
C LEU A 167 7.87 2.58 -5.99
N ILE A 168 8.91 2.48 -6.81
CA ILE A 168 8.84 2.84 -8.23
C ILE A 168 7.85 1.92 -8.95
N GLN A 169 7.95 0.60 -8.76
CA GLN A 169 7.01 -0.36 -9.35
C GLN A 169 5.56 -0.13 -8.91
N LEU A 170 5.35 0.18 -7.63
CA LEU A 170 4.01 0.53 -7.13
C LEU A 170 3.49 1.80 -7.80
N ALA A 171 4.32 2.84 -7.94
CA ALA A 171 3.93 4.07 -8.63
C ALA A 171 3.59 3.82 -10.11
N GLU A 172 4.34 2.96 -10.79
CA GLU A 172 4.06 2.53 -12.16
C GLU A 172 2.72 1.80 -12.28
N LEU A 173 2.39 0.92 -11.33
CA LEU A 173 1.11 0.23 -11.30
C LEU A 173 -0.07 1.20 -11.18
N TYR A 174 0.02 2.19 -10.30
CA TYR A 174 -1.04 3.18 -10.10
C TYR A 174 -1.15 4.19 -11.26
N THR A 175 -0.09 4.38 -12.05
CA THR A 175 -0.09 5.32 -13.19
C THR A 175 -0.38 4.64 -14.53
N THR A 176 -0.02 3.38 -14.74
CA THR A 176 -0.29 2.65 -15.99
C THR A 176 -1.79 2.42 -16.23
N ASN A 177 -2.59 2.43 -15.17
CA ASN A 177 -4.06 2.41 -15.26
C ASN A 177 -4.67 3.79 -15.60
N SER A 178 -3.86 4.83 -15.82
CA SER A 178 -4.33 6.14 -16.25
C SER A 178 -4.44 6.22 -17.78
N THR A 179 -5.50 6.86 -18.27
CA THR A 179 -5.75 6.98 -19.71
C THR A 179 -4.62 7.78 -20.37
N PRO A 180 -4.09 7.36 -21.54
CA PRO A 180 -3.06 8.11 -22.25
C PRO A 180 -3.50 9.55 -22.50
N MET A 181 -2.51 10.46 -22.51
CA MET A 181 -2.67 11.89 -22.76
C MET A 181 -3.54 12.12 -24.01
N ASN A 182 -4.80 12.51 -23.83
CA ASN A 182 -5.69 12.75 -24.96
C ASN A 182 -5.36 14.10 -25.63
N MET A 183 -5.86 14.31 -26.86
CA MET A 183 -5.68 15.55 -27.61
C MET A 183 -6.18 16.82 -26.87
N GLU A 184 -7.04 16.67 -25.85
CA GLU A 184 -7.53 17.81 -25.07
C GLU A 184 -6.51 18.29 -24.04
N VAL A 185 -5.78 17.38 -23.38
CA VAL A 185 -4.68 17.75 -22.48
C VAL A 185 -3.58 18.48 -23.26
N GLN A 186 -3.34 18.08 -24.51
CA GLN A 186 -2.37 18.76 -25.38
C GLN A 186 -2.78 20.20 -25.73
N LYS A 187 -4.09 20.47 -25.89
CA LYS A 187 -4.62 21.84 -26.06
C LYS A 187 -4.41 22.68 -24.79
N VAL A 188 -4.66 22.10 -23.61
CA VAL A 188 -4.46 22.77 -22.31
C VAL A 188 -2.99 23.06 -22.06
N VAL A 189 -2.10 22.12 -22.35
CA VAL A 189 -0.63 22.28 -22.25
C VAL A 189 -0.13 23.42 -23.15
N ASN A 190 -0.65 23.52 -24.38
CA ASN A 190 -0.29 24.60 -25.29
C ASN A 190 -0.84 25.96 -24.84
N GLN A 191 -2.00 25.99 -24.19
CA GLN A 191 -2.62 27.23 -23.69
C GLN A 191 -1.99 27.72 -22.38
N PHE A 192 -1.52 26.81 -21.53
CA PHE A 192 -0.99 27.12 -20.21
C PHE A 192 0.42 26.53 -20.05
N GLN A 193 1.41 27.10 -20.74
CA GLN A 193 2.78 26.58 -20.67
C GLN A 193 3.40 26.63 -19.25
N HIS A 194 2.92 27.53 -18.40
CA HIS A 194 3.41 27.68 -17.02
C HIS A 194 2.98 26.53 -16.09
N ILE A 195 1.99 25.71 -16.47
CA ILE A 195 1.59 24.53 -15.68
C ILE A 195 2.37 23.27 -16.06
N ILE A 196 3.07 23.26 -17.21
CA ILE A 196 3.89 22.14 -17.70
C ILE A 196 4.88 21.62 -16.65
N PRO A 197 5.58 22.46 -15.86
CA PRO A 197 6.50 21.97 -14.84
C PRO A 197 5.82 21.09 -13.78
N TYR A 198 4.51 21.21 -13.59
CA TYR A 198 3.75 20.47 -12.58
C TYR A 198 3.11 19.19 -13.12
N PHE A 199 3.16 18.91 -14.43
CA PHE A 199 2.63 17.67 -15.01
C PHE A 199 3.46 16.47 -14.62
N ASN A 200 2.78 15.36 -14.31
CA ASN A 200 3.39 14.06 -14.04
C ASN A 200 4.46 14.10 -12.94
N ARG A 201 4.36 15.08 -12.03
CA ARG A 201 5.15 15.10 -10.81
C ARG A 201 4.45 14.34 -9.71
N PHE A 202 5.24 13.65 -8.91
CA PHE A 202 4.76 12.99 -7.69
C PHE A 202 4.93 13.91 -6.50
N SER A 203 3.92 13.92 -5.63
CA SER A 203 3.94 14.66 -4.37
C SER A 203 4.67 13.87 -3.27
N LYS A 204 5.36 14.59 -2.38
CA LYS A 204 5.91 14.06 -1.12
C LYS A 204 4.82 13.73 -0.09
N GLU A 205 3.67 14.37 -0.22
CA GLU A 205 2.50 14.19 0.63
C GLU A 205 1.45 13.32 -0.06
N ASN A 206 0.84 12.40 0.68
CA ASN A 206 -0.29 11.65 0.17
C ASN A 206 -1.47 12.59 -0.11
N GLY A 207 -2.01 12.51 -1.32
CA GLY A 207 -3.23 13.20 -1.71
C GLY A 207 -4.45 12.29 -1.63
N PRO A 208 -5.62 12.76 -2.08
CA PRO A 208 -6.84 11.95 -2.20
C PRO A 208 -6.71 10.75 -3.15
N ASN A 209 -5.66 10.74 -3.97
CA ASN A 209 -5.25 9.62 -4.80
C ASN A 209 -3.87 9.17 -4.29
N CYS A 210 -3.74 7.91 -3.89
CA CYS A 210 -2.52 7.31 -3.37
C CYS A 210 -1.30 7.64 -4.24
N CYS A 211 -0.15 7.96 -3.63
CA CYS A 211 1.08 8.35 -4.35
C CYS A 211 0.82 9.46 -5.38
N GLY A 212 0.16 10.54 -4.93
CA GLY A 212 -0.45 11.56 -5.77
C GLY A 212 0.47 12.10 -6.86
N SER A 213 0.33 11.55 -8.06
CA SER A 213 0.78 12.19 -9.27
C SER A 213 -0.15 13.39 -9.54
N VAL A 214 0.42 14.52 -9.90
CA VAL A 214 -0.33 15.62 -10.53
C VAL A 214 -0.59 15.18 -11.98
N SER A 215 -1.52 14.24 -12.15
CA SER A 215 -1.96 13.79 -13.46
C SER A 215 -3.13 14.67 -13.93
N CYS A 216 -2.93 15.48 -14.96
CA CYS A 216 -4.05 16.01 -15.74
C CYS A 216 -4.58 14.91 -16.66
N SER A 217 -5.14 13.84 -16.10
CA SER A 217 -5.93 12.86 -16.86
C SER A 217 -7.40 13.05 -16.48
N ASN A 218 -8.27 13.19 -17.49
CA ASN A 218 -9.71 13.24 -17.28
C ASN A 218 -10.16 11.90 -16.72
N ARG A 219 -10.39 11.80 -15.40
CA ARG A 219 -11.12 10.67 -14.83
C ARG A 219 -12.55 10.70 -15.36
N LYS A 220 -12.89 9.80 -16.28
CA LYS A 220 -14.26 9.29 -16.30
C LYS A 220 -14.39 8.38 -15.10
N SER A 221 -15.31 8.73 -14.20
CA SER A 221 -15.83 7.83 -13.16
C SER A 221 -16.43 6.60 -13.84
N THR A 222 -15.64 5.58 -14.13
CA THR A 222 -16.15 4.25 -14.43
C THR A 222 -16.56 3.61 -13.12
N LYS A 223 -17.87 3.64 -12.84
CA LYS A 223 -18.51 2.68 -11.94
C LYS A 223 -18.02 1.27 -12.36
N MET A 224 -17.44 0.52 -11.42
CA MET A 224 -17.34 -0.93 -11.62
C MET A 224 -18.76 -1.49 -11.79
N PRO A 225 -19.01 -2.37 -12.77
CA PRO A 225 -20.28 -3.07 -12.84
C PRO A 225 -20.40 -3.96 -11.59
N MET A 226 -21.52 -3.84 -10.88
CA MET A 226 -21.89 -4.86 -9.90
C MET A 226 -22.09 -6.16 -10.67
N ALA A 227 -21.46 -7.23 -10.19
CA ALA A 227 -21.83 -8.57 -10.61
C ALA A 227 -23.21 -8.87 -10.02
N ASP A 228 -24.16 -9.16 -10.90
CA ASP A 228 -25.40 -9.87 -10.57
C ASP A 228 -25.10 -11.36 -10.34
#